data_AF-A0A0L9U3B6-F1
#
_entry.id   AF-A0A0L9U3B6-F1
#
_cell.length_a   1.000
_cell.length_b   1.000
_cell.length_c   1.000
_cell.angle_alpha   90.00
_cell.angle_beta   90.00
_cell.angle_gamma   90.00
#
_symmetry.space_group_name_H-M   'P 1'
#
loop_
_entity.id
_entity.type
_entity.pdbx_description
1 polymer ?
#
loop_
_entity_poly.entity_id
_entity_poly.type
_entity_poly.pdbx_seq_one_letter_code
_entity_poly.pdbx_strand_id
1 'polypeptide(L)'
;MSEMEMERYTGQRWRPTDDQVRMMTNIYNHGVTHPSRAQVVEIASRLGVFADVSEYNVHCWFNNHGNRVRRWQAEIDPTGTQFIPPPMLLTFRTRAPSTELSLRPPQPAREFFR
;
A
#
# COMPACT_ATOMS: atom_id res chain seq x y z
N MET A 1 -4.24 -13.24 -16.29
CA MET A 1 -3.50 -12.00 -15.92
C MET A 1 -4.38 -10.86 -16.35
N SER A 2 -4.77 -9.97 -15.44
CA SER A 2 -5.57 -8.80 -15.82
C SER A 2 -4.72 -7.81 -16.62
N GLU A 3 -5.36 -6.98 -17.43
CA GLU A 3 -4.70 -5.90 -18.19
C GLU A 3 -3.88 -4.98 -17.26
N MET A 4 -4.45 -4.62 -16.09
CA MET A 4 -3.76 -3.92 -15.00
C MET A 4 -2.52 -4.64 -14.46
N GLU A 5 -2.46 -5.98 -14.54
CA GLU A 5 -1.31 -6.77 -14.07
C GLU A 5 -0.16 -6.75 -15.09
N MET A 6 -0.47 -6.63 -16.38
CA MET A 6 0.50 -6.57 -17.46
C MET A 6 1.19 -5.20 -17.53
N GLU A 7 0.44 -4.10 -17.33
CA GLU A 7 0.97 -2.73 -17.38
C GLU A 7 1.99 -2.41 -16.27
N ARG A 8 1.94 -3.16 -15.16
CA ARG A 8 2.90 -3.02 -14.03
C ARG A 8 4.35 -3.24 -14.46
N TYR A 9 4.56 -3.96 -15.56
CA TYR A 9 5.87 -4.42 -16.02
C TYR A 9 6.45 -3.60 -17.17
N THR A 10 5.78 -2.51 -17.59
CA THR A 10 6.21 -1.67 -18.72
C THR A 10 7.47 -0.83 -18.43
N GLY A 11 8.02 -0.88 -17.20
CA GLY A 11 9.36 -0.38 -16.83
C GLY A 11 9.54 1.14 -16.84
N GLN A 12 8.76 1.87 -17.64
CA GLN A 12 8.81 3.32 -17.70
C GLN A 12 8.04 3.93 -16.54
N ARG A 13 8.74 4.71 -15.71
CA ARG A 13 8.11 5.45 -14.61
C ARG A 13 7.26 6.57 -15.19
N TRP A 14 5.95 6.43 -15.08
CA TRP A 14 4.99 7.48 -15.43
C TRP A 14 5.24 8.75 -14.61
N ARG A 15 5.13 9.89 -15.29
CA ARG A 15 5.25 11.24 -14.72
C ARG A 15 3.98 12.01 -15.11
N PRO A 16 3.01 12.15 -14.21
CA PRO A 16 1.78 12.87 -14.53
C PRO A 16 2.06 14.34 -14.81
N THR A 17 1.30 14.93 -15.73
CA THR A 17 1.31 16.38 -15.98
C THR A 17 0.54 17.12 -14.88
N ASP A 18 0.71 18.45 -14.80
CA ASP A 18 0.00 19.28 -13.83
C ASP A 18 -1.53 19.16 -13.99
N ASP A 19 -2.04 19.22 -15.22
CA ASP A 19 -3.46 19.04 -15.52
C ASP A 19 -4.00 17.66 -15.08
N GLN A 20 -3.21 16.60 -15.29
CA GLN A 20 -3.59 15.27 -14.84
C GLN A 20 -3.68 15.19 -13.31
N VAL A 21 -2.69 15.75 -12.60
CA VAL A 21 -2.70 15.81 -11.13
C VAL A 21 -3.90 16.64 -10.64
N ARG A 22 -4.12 17.82 -11.22
CA ARG A 22 -5.21 18.72 -10.85
C ARG A 22 -6.57 18.04 -10.99
N MET A 23 -6.82 17.33 -12.09
CA MET A 23 -8.07 16.60 -12.31
C MET A 23 -8.25 15.49 -11.27
N MET A 24 -7.24 14.64 -11.05
CA MET A 24 -7.32 13.56 -10.07
C MET A 24 -7.52 14.08 -8.64
N THR A 25 -6.83 15.17 -8.26
CA THR A 25 -7.01 15.83 -6.97
C THR A 25 -8.42 16.41 -6.82
N ASN A 26 -8.98 17.03 -7.85
CA ASN A 26 -10.36 17.53 -7.79
C ASN A 26 -11.36 16.38 -7.56
N ILE A 27 -11.20 15.27 -8.30
CA ILE A 27 -12.03 14.07 -8.13
C ILE A 27 -11.94 13.52 -6.70
N TYR A 28 -10.73 13.44 -6.14
CA TYR A 28 -10.52 12.99 -4.77
C TYR A 28 -11.21 13.91 -3.75
N ASN A 29 -11.07 15.24 -3.90
CA ASN A 29 -11.67 16.23 -3.02
C ASN A 29 -13.20 16.23 -3.07
N HIS A 30 -13.80 15.80 -4.18
CA HIS A 30 -15.24 15.58 -4.31
C HIS A 30 -15.73 14.25 -3.71
N GLY A 31 -14.86 13.49 -3.03
CA GLY A 31 -15.22 12.31 -2.24
C GLY A 31 -14.87 10.96 -2.89
N VAL A 32 -14.36 10.95 -4.13
CA VAL A 32 -13.94 9.71 -4.79
C VAL A 32 -12.52 9.35 -4.34
N THR A 33 -12.42 8.70 -3.18
CA THR A 33 -11.13 8.33 -2.58
C THR A 33 -10.65 6.94 -3.02
N HIS A 34 -11.60 6.03 -3.29
CA HIS A 34 -11.34 4.65 -3.74
C HIS A 34 -12.19 4.37 -4.99
N PRO A 35 -11.76 4.82 -6.18
CA PRO A 35 -12.52 4.62 -7.41
C PRO A 35 -12.69 3.11 -7.70
N SER A 36 -13.90 2.72 -8.07
CA SER A 36 -14.18 1.38 -8.59
C SER A 36 -13.45 1.14 -9.92
N ARG A 37 -13.34 -0.12 -10.37
CA ARG A 37 -12.70 -0.45 -11.65
C ARG A 37 -13.26 0.35 -12.83
N ALA A 38 -14.59 0.48 -12.92
CA ALA A 38 -15.24 1.26 -13.97
C ALA A 38 -14.86 2.74 -13.91
N GLN A 39 -14.76 3.31 -12.70
CA GLN A 39 -14.31 4.69 -12.53
C GLN A 39 -12.83 4.86 -12.87
N VAL A 40 -11.97 3.88 -12.58
CA VAL A 40 -10.55 3.94 -12.99
C VAL A 40 -10.41 4.00 -14.50
N VAL A 41 -11.14 3.16 -15.23
CA VAL A 41 -11.18 3.15 -16.70
C VAL A 41 -11.65 4.52 -17.22
N GLU A 42 -12.74 5.05 -16.67
CA GLU A 42 -13.29 6.34 -17.06
C GLU A 42 -12.32 7.51 -16.78
N ILE A 43 -11.69 7.51 -15.61
CA ILE A 43 -10.71 8.53 -15.23
C ILE A 43 -9.48 8.46 -16.15
N ALA A 44 -8.97 7.26 -16.44
CA ALA A 44 -7.84 7.09 -17.36
C ALA A 44 -8.17 7.63 -18.76
N SER A 45 -9.37 7.32 -19.28
CA SER A 45 -9.85 7.84 -20.57
C SER A 45 -9.91 9.38 -20.58
N ARG A 46 -10.42 10.01 -19.51
CA ARG A 46 -10.49 11.48 -19.39
C ARG A 46 -9.10 12.12 -19.28
N LEU A 47 -8.14 11.47 -18.62
CA LEU A 47 -6.77 11.97 -18.44
C LEU A 47 -5.91 11.82 -19.69
N GLY A 48 -6.26 10.90 -20.59
CA GLY A 48 -5.56 10.65 -21.85
C GLY A 48 -5.55 11.84 -22.81
N VAL A 49 -6.41 12.85 -22.60
CA VAL A 49 -6.41 14.09 -23.39
C VAL A 49 -5.18 14.97 -23.13
N PHE A 50 -4.51 14.79 -21.98
CA PHE A 50 -3.35 15.61 -21.60
C PHE A 50 -2.02 14.93 -21.93
N ALA A 51 -1.91 13.62 -21.68
CA ALA A 51 -0.73 12.80 -21.93
C ALA A 51 -1.07 11.31 -21.75
N ASP A 52 -0.17 10.43 -22.19
CA ASP A 52 -0.28 8.99 -21.97
C ASP A 52 -0.44 8.64 -20.48
N VAL A 53 -1.42 7.78 -20.20
CA VAL A 53 -1.79 7.33 -18.86
C VAL A 53 -2.48 5.98 -18.97
N SER A 54 -2.09 5.05 -18.12
CA SER A 54 -2.77 3.76 -17.99
C SER A 54 -3.74 3.73 -16.81
N GLU A 55 -4.63 2.74 -16.81
CA GLU A 55 -5.49 2.44 -15.65
C GLU A 55 -4.67 2.16 -14.39
N TYR A 56 -3.54 1.44 -14.54
CA TYR A 56 -2.63 1.16 -13.44
C TYR A 56 -2.09 2.45 -12.80
N ASN A 57 -1.74 3.44 -13.62
CA ASN A 57 -1.25 4.73 -13.14
C ASN A 57 -2.29 5.45 -12.27
N VAL A 58 -3.54 5.49 -12.73
CA VAL A 58 -4.65 6.10 -12.00
C VAL A 58 -4.88 5.37 -10.68
N HIS A 59 -5.02 4.05 -10.72
CA HIS A 59 -5.22 3.24 -9.51
C HIS A 59 -4.08 3.47 -8.48
N CYS A 60 -2.82 3.48 -8.93
CA CYS A 60 -1.68 3.75 -8.06
C CYS A 60 -1.68 5.18 -7.50
N TRP A 61 -2.10 6.17 -8.28
CA TRP A 61 -2.19 7.56 -7.81
C TRP A 61 -3.18 7.68 -6.66
N PHE A 62 -4.41 7.15 -6.80
CA PHE A 62 -5.44 7.23 -5.75
C PHE A 62 -5.02 6.49 -4.48
N ASN A 63 -4.45 5.29 -4.60
CA ASN A 63 -3.94 4.54 -3.44
C ASN A 63 -2.81 5.27 -2.71
N ASN A 64 -1.85 5.82 -3.45
CA ASN A 64 -0.73 6.56 -2.86
C ASN A 64 -1.18 7.88 -2.24
N HIS A 65 -2.10 8.60 -2.89
CA HIS A 65 -2.62 9.86 -2.38
C HIS A 65 -3.37 9.65 -1.06
N GLY A 66 -4.27 8.65 -0.99
CA GLY A 66 -4.96 8.31 0.25
C GLY A 66 -4.02 7.86 1.38
N ASN A 67 -2.98 7.09 1.06
CA ASN A 67 -1.95 6.71 2.03
C ASN A 67 -1.19 7.93 2.60
N ARG A 68 -0.83 8.88 1.73
CA ARG A 68 -0.18 10.12 2.16
C ARG A 68 -1.09 10.93 3.05
N VAL A 69 -2.35 11.16 2.66
CA VAL A 69 -3.32 11.94 3.46
C VAL A 69 -3.51 11.32 4.84
N ARG A 70 -3.70 10.00 4.93
CA ARG A 70 -3.81 9.30 6.23
C ARG A 70 -2.57 9.46 7.08
N ARG A 71 -1.38 9.35 6.47
CA ARG A 71 -0.11 9.55 7.18
C ARG A 71 0.03 10.98 7.70
N TRP A 72 -0.23 11.98 6.86
CA TRP A 72 -0.20 13.39 7.26
C TRP A 72 -1.19 13.69 8.40
N GLN A 73 -2.41 13.14 8.34
CA GLN A 73 -3.40 13.30 9.41
C GLN A 73 -2.94 12.65 10.73
N ALA A 74 -2.34 11.47 10.67
CA ALA A 74 -1.77 10.81 11.85
C ALA A 74 -0.58 11.57 12.47
N GLU A 75 0.17 12.34 11.67
CA GLU A 75 1.28 13.18 12.14
C GLU A 75 0.80 14.49 12.81
N ILE A 76 -0.44 14.95 12.53
CA ILE A 76 -0.98 16.25 13.01
C ILE A 76 -1.83 16.10 14.29
N ASP A 77 -2.25 14.88 14.68
CA ASP A 77 -3.07 14.66 15.88
C ASP A 77 -2.30 15.01 17.18
N PRO A 78 -2.79 15.96 18.01
CA PRO A 78 -2.08 16.49 19.19
C PRO A 78 -2.04 15.53 20.39
N THR A 79 -2.61 14.31 20.30
CA THR A 79 -2.65 13.34 21.41
C THR A 79 -1.32 12.58 21.62
N GLY A 80 -0.29 12.85 20.83
CA GLY A 80 1.08 12.39 21.12
C GLY A 80 1.35 10.89 20.94
N THR A 81 0.38 10.09 20.49
CA THR A 81 0.64 8.71 20.06
C THR A 81 1.17 8.75 18.64
N GLN A 82 2.48 9.00 18.51
CA GLN A 82 3.24 8.86 17.28
C GLN A 82 3.19 7.39 16.81
N PHE A 83 2.11 6.97 16.16
CA PHE A 83 2.13 5.74 15.37
C PHE A 83 2.79 6.03 14.02
N ILE A 84 4.05 6.49 14.09
CA ILE A 84 4.99 6.33 12.99
C ILE A 84 5.12 4.81 12.86
N PRO A 85 4.62 4.14 11.80
CA PRO A 85 5.10 2.79 11.55
C PRO A 85 6.61 2.95 11.48
N PRO A 86 7.39 2.25 12.33
CA PRO A 86 8.82 2.46 12.37
C PRO A 86 9.31 2.39 10.92
N PRO A 87 10.27 3.24 10.50
CA PRO A 87 10.95 2.98 9.23
C PRO A 87 11.28 1.49 9.28
N MET A 88 10.94 0.74 8.24
CA MET A 88 11.34 -0.65 8.18
C MET A 88 12.87 -0.63 8.20
N LEU A 89 13.43 -0.59 9.42
CA LEU A 89 14.78 -0.95 9.71
C LEU A 89 14.82 -2.36 9.14
N LEU A 90 15.70 -2.55 8.17
CA LEU A 90 16.13 -3.87 7.77
C LEU A 90 16.71 -4.50 9.03
N THR A 91 15.86 -5.06 9.89
CA THR A 91 16.29 -5.79 11.07
C THR A 91 16.83 -7.07 10.49
N PHE A 92 18.16 -7.11 10.35
CA PHE A 92 18.87 -8.37 10.30
C PHE A 92 18.36 -9.17 11.49
N ARG A 93 17.56 -10.20 11.21
CA ARG A 93 16.87 -11.02 12.20
C ARG A 93 17.93 -11.87 12.91
N THR A 94 18.71 -11.28 13.79
CA THR A 94 19.58 -12.03 14.70
C THR A 94 18.69 -12.58 15.80
N ARG A 95 18.35 -13.86 15.67
CA ARG A 95 17.65 -14.63 16.69
C ARG A 95 18.48 -14.59 17.98
N ALA A 96 18.06 -13.80 18.96
CA ALA A 96 18.63 -13.86 20.30
C ALA A 96 18.26 -15.20 20.95
N PRO A 97 19.19 -15.86 21.66
CA PRO A 97 18.96 -17.15 22.30
C PRO A 97 17.99 -16.98 23.47
N SER A 98 16.94 -17.81 23.50
CA SER A 98 15.95 -17.86 24.57
C SER A 98 16.60 -18.24 25.89
N THR A 99 16.78 -17.28 26.78
CA THR A 99 16.82 -17.52 28.22
C THR A 99 15.41 -17.37 28.77
N GLU A 100 14.62 -18.44 28.69
CA GLU A 100 13.47 -18.59 29.60
C GLU A 100 13.51 -20.00 30.19
N LEU A 101 14.00 -20.06 31.44
CA LEU A 101 13.71 -21.12 32.38
C LEU A 101 12.19 -21.16 32.55
N SER A 102 11.53 -22.15 31.98
CA SER A 102 10.19 -22.55 32.42
C SER A 102 10.07 -24.06 32.32
N LEU A 103 9.95 -24.67 33.50
CA LEU A 103 9.88 -26.10 33.76
C LEU A 103 8.74 -26.72 32.95
N ARG A 104 9.07 -27.39 31.85
CA ARG A 104 8.11 -28.21 31.11
C ARG A 104 8.25 -29.66 31.59
N PRO A 105 7.21 -30.27 32.20
CA PRO A 105 7.28 -31.68 32.58
C PRO A 105 7.38 -32.57 31.32
N PRO A 106 8.18 -33.64 31.34
CA PRO A 106 8.32 -34.54 30.18
C PRO A 106 6.98 -35.27 29.92
N GLN A 107 6.51 -35.21 28.68
CA GLN A 107 5.38 -36.04 28.23
C GLN A 107 5.82 -37.50 28.14
N PRO A 108 5.02 -38.48 28.61
CA PRO A 108 5.37 -39.88 28.46
C PRO A 108 5.38 -40.27 26.98
N ALA A 109 6.44 -40.98 26.57
CA ALA A 109 6.58 -41.50 25.23
C ALA A 109 5.41 -42.45 24.91
N ARG A 110 4.66 -42.17 23.84
CA ARG A 110 3.68 -43.12 23.31
C ARG A 110 4.46 -44.29 22.69
N GLU A 111 4.45 -45.42 23.37
CA GLU A 111 4.95 -46.68 22.82
C GLU A 111 4.12 -47.07 21.60
N PHE A 112 4.79 -47.24 20.47
CA PHE A 112 4.22 -47.81 19.26
C PHE A 112 4.07 -49.32 19.48
N PHE A 113 2.86 -49.77 19.83
CA PHE A 113 2.51 -51.17 19.66
C PHE A 113 2.14 -51.45 18.19
N ARG A 114 2.64 -52.59 17.75
CA ARG A 114 2.65 -53.16 16.39
C ARG A 114 1.27 -53.57 15.90
#